data_AF-A0A954M882-F1
#
_entry.id   AF-A0A954M882-F1
#
_cell.length_a   1.000
_cell.length_b   1.000
_cell.length_c   1.000
_cell.angle_alpha   90.00
_cell.angle_beta   90.00
_cell.angle_gamma   90.00
#
_symmetry.space_group_name_H-M   'P 1'
#
loop_
_entity.id
_entity.type
_entity.pdbx_description
1 polymer ?
#
loop_
_entity_poly.entity_id
_entity_poly.type
_entity_poly.pdbx_seq_one_letter_code
_entity_poly.pdbx_strand_id
1 'polypeptide(L)' 'MFTGLVEGMGTVAAVESQVVGVDLVIQPPNHMEGTAHDPVVIGASVAINGCCLTVVSIEEAGWRFQAGTETLS' A
#
# COMPACT_ATOMS: atom_id res chain seq x y z
N MET A 1 1.94 -8.70 11.29
CA MET A 1 0.75 -9.36 11.90
C MET A 1 -0.34 -8.31 11.97
N PHE A 2 -1.55 -8.62 11.50
CA PHE A 2 -2.65 -7.66 11.39
C PHE A 2 -3.82 -8.09 12.28
N THR A 3 -4.55 -7.13 12.84
CA THR A 3 -5.73 -7.40 13.70
C THR A 3 -6.98 -7.77 12.89
N GLY A 4 -6.99 -7.45 11.59
CA GLY A 4 -8.16 -7.58 10.72
C GLY A 4 -9.11 -6.38 10.79
N LEU A 5 -8.81 -5.36 11.61
CA LEU A 5 -9.55 -4.10 11.62
C LEU A 5 -9.04 -3.19 10.50
N VAL A 6 -9.95 -2.71 9.66
CA VAL A 6 -9.61 -1.79 8.55
C VAL A 6 -9.49 -0.36 9.09
N GLU A 7 -8.32 0.26 8.92
CA GLU A 7 -8.02 1.61 9.43
C GLU A 7 -8.44 2.74 8.47
N GLY A 8 -8.59 2.41 7.19
CA GLY A 8 -9.02 3.35 6.17
C GLY A 8 -9.26 2.68 4.83
N MET A 9 -9.91 3.42 3.94
CA MET A 9 -10.12 3.02 2.55
C MET A 9 -9.38 4.00 1.65
N GLY A 10 -8.33 3.50 0.98
CA GLY A 10 -7.61 4.24 -0.04
C GLY A 10 -8.22 4.04 -1.43
N THR A 11 -7.73 4.83 -2.40
CA THR A 11 -8.08 4.70 -3.81
C THR A 11 -6.89 4.13 -4.58
N VAL A 12 -7.13 3.19 -5.48
CA VAL A 12 -6.09 2.73 -6.42
C VAL A 12 -5.81 3.86 -7.40
N ALA A 13 -4.67 4.52 -7.25
CA ALA A 13 -4.26 5.64 -8.10
C ALA A 13 -3.62 5.14 -9.41
N ALA A 14 -2.86 4.05 -9.36
CA ALA A 14 -2.26 3.43 -10.52
C ALA A 14 -2.00 1.93 -10.32
N VAL A 15 -1.99 1.20 -11.43
CA VAL A 15 -1.50 -0.19 -11.52
C VAL A 15 -0.56 -0.26 -12.71
N GLU A 16 0.72 -0.48 -12.45
CA GLU A 16 1.77 -0.44 -13.46
C GLU A 16 2.38 -1.83 -13.63
N SER A 17 2.22 -2.43 -14.80
CA SER A 17 2.80 -3.75 -15.09
C SER A 17 4.33 -3.70 -15.07
N GLN A 18 4.95 -4.69 -14.43
CA GLN A 18 6.39 -4.90 -14.45
C GLN A 18 6.73 -6.20 -15.18
N VAL A 19 8.01 -6.42 -15.48
CA VAL A 19 8.49 -7.70 -16.04
C VAL A 19 8.10 -8.87 -15.13
N VAL A 20 8.11 -8.65 -13.81
CA VAL A 20 7.70 -9.63 -12.80
C VAL A 20 6.74 -8.95 -11.83
N GLY A 21 5.43 -9.13 -12.05
CA GLY A 21 4.39 -8.61 -11.16
C GLY A 21 3.85 -7.23 -11.55
N VAL A 22 3.38 -6.48 -10.56
CA VAL A 22 2.86 -5.11 -10.74
C VAL A 22 3.33 -4.20 -9.62
N ASP A 23 3.48 -2.93 -9.97
CA ASP A 23 3.57 -1.85 -9.00
C ASP A 23 2.18 -1.25 -8.80
N LEU A 24 1.72 -1.25 -7.55
CA LEU A 24 0.41 -0.77 -7.14
C LEU A 24 0.58 0.53 -6.38
N VAL A 25 -0.08 1.61 -6.82
CA VAL A 25 -0.07 2.90 -6.13
C VAL A 25 -1.44 3.10 -5.48
N ILE A 26 -1.44 3.22 -4.15
CA ILE A 26 -2.65 3.48 -3.36
C ILE A 26 -2.57 4.86 -2.75
N GLN A 27 -3.52 5.72 -3.10
CA GLN A 27 -3.73 6.99 -2.42
C GLN A 27 -4.50 6.74 -1.11
N PRO A 28 -3.89 6.97 0.07
CA PRO A 28 -4.57 6.80 1.34
C PRO A 28 -5.64 7.88 1.53
N PRO A 29 -6.64 7.67 2.41
CA PRO A 29 -7.55 8.72 2.83
C PRO A 29 -6.80 9.79 3.65
N ASN A 30 -7.24 11.05 3.55
CA ASN A 30 -6.58 12.21 4.14
C ASN A 30 -6.28 12.08 5.65
N HIS A 31 -7.09 11.34 6.42
CA HIS A 31 -6.86 11.16 7.85
C HIS A 31 -5.68 10.23 8.17
N MET A 32 -5.15 9.51 7.19
CA MET A 32 -3.93 8.69 7.30
C MET A 32 -2.69 9.41 6.74
N GLU A 33 -2.87 10.57 6.11
CA GLU A 33 -1.75 11.44 5.75
C GLU A 33 -1.21 12.12 7.02
N GLY A 34 -0.05 11.66 7.50
CA GLY A 34 0.64 12.31 8.62
C GLY A 34 0.06 12.02 10.01
N THR A 35 -0.52 10.84 10.25
CA THR A 35 -0.90 10.41 11.61
C THR A 35 0.32 10.39 12.53
N ALA A 36 0.42 11.41 13.39
CA ALA A 36 1.56 11.66 14.28
C ALA A 36 1.86 10.54 15.29
N HIS A 37 0.97 9.55 15.43
CA HIS A 37 1.11 8.45 16.37
C HIS A 37 1.65 7.15 15.76
N ASP A 38 1.46 6.91 14.46
CA ASP A 38 2.05 5.78 13.73
C ASP A 38 2.08 6.12 12.23
N PRO A 39 3.13 6.79 11.75
CA PRO A 39 3.23 7.18 10.35
C PRO A 39 3.59 5.97 9.50
N VAL A 40 2.88 5.79 8.38
CA VAL A 40 3.31 4.83 7.36
C VAL A 40 4.63 5.32 6.75
N VAL A 41 5.65 4.47 6.80
CA VAL A 41 7.00 4.73 6.30
C VAL A 41 7.39 3.69 5.26
N ILE A 42 8.43 3.98 4.46
CA ILE A 42 9.03 2.99 3.57
C ILE A 42 9.49 1.78 4.38
N GLY A 43 9.15 0.58 3.91
CA GLY A 43 9.39 -0.69 4.60
C GLY A 43 8.26 -1.13 5.53
N ALA A 44 7.24 -0.29 5.78
CA ALA A 44 6.08 -0.69 6.56
C ALA A 44 5.27 -1.78 5.83
N SER A 45 4.76 -2.74 6.59
CA SER A 45 3.81 -3.74 6.09
C SER A 45 2.39 -3.22 6.21
N VAL A 46 1.71 -3.06 5.08
CA VAL A 46 0.32 -2.60 5.00
C VAL A 46 -0.52 -3.71 4.39
N ALA A 47 -1.64 -4.04 5.03
CA ALA A 47 -2.59 -5.00 4.48
C ALA A 47 -3.59 -4.29 3.56
N ILE A 48 -3.53 -4.56 2.26
CA ILE A 48 -4.49 -4.05 1.27
C ILE A 48 -5.47 -5.17 0.94
N ASN A 49 -6.74 -5.01 1.35
CA ASN A 49 -7.76 -6.06 1.25
C ASN A 49 -7.28 -7.42 1.81
N GLY A 50 -6.53 -7.39 2.92
CA GLY A 50 -5.98 -8.59 3.57
C GLY A 50 -4.68 -9.11 2.97
N CYS A 51 -4.22 -8.59 1.82
CA CYS A 51 -2.92 -8.92 1.25
C CYS A 51 -1.82 -8.07 1.90
N CYS A 52 -0.84 -8.71 2.53
CA CYS A 52 0.30 -8.02 3.13
C CYS A 52 1.28 -7.56 2.06
N LEU A 53 1.44 -6.25 1.90
CA LEU A 53 2.39 -5.65 0.97
C LEU A 53 3.31 -4.66 1.69
N THR A 54 4.51 -4.49 1.17
CA THR A 54 5.52 -3.57 1.74
C THR A 54 5.51 -2.25 0.99
N VAL A 55 5.49 -1.14 1.72
CA VAL A 55 5.62 0.20 1.13
C VAL A 55 7.05 0.36 0.57
N VAL A 56 7.18 0.58 -0.73
CA VAL A 56 8.49 0.74 -1.41
C VAL A 56 8.80 2.19 -1.75
N SER A 57 7.78 3.02 -1.97
CA SER A 57 7.92 4.49 -2.09
C SER A 57 6.69 5.21 -1.54
N ILE A 58 6.89 6.46 -1.14
CA ILE A 58 5.83 7.39 -0.71
C ILE A 58 6.00 8.66 -1.53
N GLU A 59 4.99 8.98 -2.33
CA GLU A 59 4.96 10.11 -3.25
C GLU A 59 3.64 10.87 -3.08
N GLU A 60 3.51 12.04 -3.71
CA GLU A 60 2.27 12.84 -3.66
C GLU A 60 1.06 12.05 -4.20
N ALA A 61 1.27 11.18 -5.19
CA ALA A 61 0.23 10.33 -5.75
C ALA A 61 -0.20 9.16 -4.84
N GLY A 62 0.52 8.89 -3.75
CA GLY A 62 0.21 7.84 -2.78
C GLY A 62 1.39 6.94 -2.42
N TRP A 63 1.06 5.81 -1.81
CA TRP A 63 2.02 4.78 -1.39
C TRP A 63 2.15 3.72 -2.47
N ARG A 64 3.39 3.39 -2.84
CA ARG A 64 3.70 2.37 -3.83
C ARG A 64 4.02 1.05 -3.16
N PHE A 65 3.52 -0.03 -3.75
CA PHE A 65 3.71 -1.41 -3.34
C PHE A 65 4.12 -2.26 -4.54
N GLN A 66 4.86 -3.33 -4.29
CA GLN A 66 5.19 -4.33 -5.29
C GLN A 66 4.49 -5.65 -4.99
N ALA A 67 3.73 -6.16 -5.97
CA ALA A 67 3.09 -7.46 -5.88
C ALA A 67 3.67 -8.37 -6.97
N GLY A 68 4.35 -9.45 -6.53
CA GLY A 68 4.89 -10.46 -7.44
C GLY A 68 3.79 -11.29 -8.10
N THR A 69 4.14 -12.03 -9.15
CA THR A 69 3.18 -12.86 -9.90
C THR A 69 2.47 -13.90 -9.03
N GLU A 70 3.15 -14.46 -8.02
CA GLU A 70 2.55 -15.39 -7.05
C GLU A 70 1.46 -14.75 -6.17
N THR A 71 1.53 -13.44 -5.95
CA THR A 71 0.52 -12.69 -5.16
C THR A 71 -0.71 -12.38 -6.00
N LEU A 72 -0.56 -12.34 -7.33
CA LEU A 72 -1.59 -11.95 -8.29
C LEU A 72 -2.38 -13.13 -8.88
N SER A 73 -2.08 -14.37 -8.49
CA SER A 73 -2.66 -15.60 -9.06
C SER A 73 -4.00 -15.99 -8.45
#